data_AF-A0A150L405-F1
#
_entry.id   AF-A0A150L405-F1
#
_cell.length_a   1.000
_cell.length_b   1.000
_cell.length_c   1.000
_cell.angle_alpha   90.00
_cell.angle_beta   90.00
_cell.angle_gamma   90.00
#
_symmetry.space_group_name_H-M   'P 1'
#
loop_
_entity.id
_entity.type
_entity.pdbx_description
1 polymer ?
#
loop_
_entity_poly.entity_id
_entity_poly.type
_entity_poly.pdbx_seq_one_letter_code
_entity_poly.pdbx_strand_id
1 'polypeptide(L)' 'METRKTVRVIAKEFGVSKSTVHKDLTERLPEINPELANEVKEILDYHKSIRHLRGGEATKQKYKKEEFQSN' A
#
# COMPACT_ATOMS: atom_id res chain seq x y z
N MET A 1 -2.53 -5.30 17.64
CA MET A 1 -2.81 -5.55 16.21
C MET A 1 -2.46 -4.29 15.44
N GLU A 2 -1.28 -4.21 14.84
CA GLU A 2 -0.84 -3.04 14.07
C GLU A 2 -0.77 -3.38 12.58
N THR A 3 -1.91 -3.39 11.90
CA THR A 3 -1.94 -3.63 10.46
C THR A 3 -1.84 -2.31 9.69
N ARG A 4 -0.73 -1.58 9.84
CA ARG A 4 -0.31 -0.50 8.92
C ARG A 4 0.18 -1.08 7.59
N LYS A 5 -0.56 -2.04 7.03
CA LYS A 5 -0.25 -2.70 5.77
C LYS A 5 -0.60 -1.77 4.62
N THR A 6 0.19 -1.81 3.54
CA THR A 6 -0.15 -1.05 2.33
C THR A 6 -1.25 -1.76 1.56
N VAL A 7 -2.00 -1.01 0.73
CA VAL A 7 -3.01 -1.58 -0.19
C VAL A 7 -2.46 -2.72 -1.06
N ARG A 8 -1.16 -2.72 -1.37
CA ARG A 8 -0.53 -3.80 -2.16
C ARG A 8 -0.39 -5.10 -1.35
N VAL A 9 -0.14 -5.02 -0.05
CA VAL A 9 -0.07 -6.20 0.82
C VAL A 9 -1.46 -6.76 1.03
N ILE A 10 -2.43 -5.89 1.32
CA ILE A 10 -3.83 -6.26 1.50
C ILE A 10 -4.35 -6.94 0.22
N ALA A 11 -4.12 -6.35 -0.95
CA ALA A 11 -4.52 -6.96 -2.23
C ALA A 11 -3.98 -8.39 -2.42
N LYS A 12 -2.73 -8.64 -2.01
CA LYS A 12 -2.15 -9.99 -2.05
C LYS A 12 -2.81 -10.95 -1.06
N GLU A 13 -3.10 -10.50 0.16
CA GLU A 13 -3.73 -11.33 1.19
C GLU A 13 -5.17 -11.71 0.83
N PHE A 14 -5.92 -10.79 0.25
CA PHE A 14 -7.30 -11.01 -0.17
C PHE A 14 -7.43 -11.63 -1.58
N GLY A 15 -6.31 -11.87 -2.28
CA GLY A 15 -6.33 -12.47 -3.63
C GLY A 15 -7.01 -11.59 -4.69
N VAL A 16 -7.08 -10.27 -4.47
CA VAL A 16 -7.74 -9.32 -5.36
C VAL A 16 -6.74 -8.32 -5.94
N SER A 17 -7.16 -7.57 -6.96
CA SER A 17 -6.30 -6.53 -7.53
C SER A 17 -6.17 -5.35 -6.57
N LYS A 18 -5.03 -4.66 -6.61
CA LYS A 18 -4.83 -3.37 -5.91
C LYS A 18 -5.93 -2.36 -6.27
N SER A 19 -6.38 -2.34 -7.53
CA SER A 19 -7.42 -1.42 -7.98
C SER A 19 -8.77 -1.75 -7.34
N THR A 20 -9.07 -3.04 -7.18
CA THR A 20 -10.29 -3.53 -6.52
C THR A 20 -10.30 -3.09 -5.05
N VAL A 21 -9.21 -3.33 -4.32
CA VAL A 21 -9.09 -2.89 -2.91
C VAL A 21 -9.23 -1.37 -2.81
N HIS A 22 -8.57 -0.61 -3.68
CA HIS A 22 -8.68 0.84 -3.63
C HIS A 22 -10.11 1.32 -3.88
N LYS A 23 -10.80 0.73 -4.88
CA LYS A 23 -12.18 1.06 -5.20
C LYS A 23 -13.12 0.78 -4.03
N ASP A 24 -12.99 -0.39 -3.41
CA ASP A 24 -13.80 -0.75 -2.24
C ASP A 24 -13.55 0.20 -1.06
N LEU A 25 -12.29 0.59 -0.81
CA LEU A 25 -11.93 1.49 0.30
C LEU A 25 -12.34 2.95 0.07
N THR A 26 -12.32 3.45 -1.17
CA THR A 26 -12.62 4.87 -1.45
C THR A 26 -14.05 5.14 -1.89
N GLU A 27 -14.75 4.14 -2.43
CA GLU A 27 -16.12 4.30 -2.94
C GLU A 27 -17.14 3.59 -2.04
N ARG A 28 -16.93 2.30 -1.72
CA ARG A 28 -17.95 1.49 -1.01
C ARG A 28 -17.87 1.64 0.51
N LEU A 29 -16.67 1.71 1.07
CA LEU A 29 -16.47 1.79 2.52
C LEU A 29 -17.09 3.05 3.14
N PRO A 30 -17.02 4.25 2.54
CA PRO A 30 -17.70 5.43 3.08
C PRO A 30 -19.23 5.31 3.16
N GLU A 31 -19.84 4.56 2.24
CA GLU A 31 -21.29 4.32 2.21
C GLU A 31 -21.73 3.35 3.30
N ILE A 32 -20.89 2.36 3.64
CA ILE A 32 -21.19 1.32 4.62
C ILE A 32 -20.80 1.75 6.04
N ASN A 33 -19.59 2.30 6.19
CA ASN A 33 -19.04 2.73 7.46
C ASN A 33 -18.11 3.95 7.27
N PRO A 34 -18.65 5.18 7.46
CA PRO A 34 -17.88 6.40 7.27
C PRO A 34 -16.77 6.62 8.32
N GLU A 35 -16.94 6.09 9.54
CA GLU A 35 -15.94 6.20 10.60
C GLU A 35 -14.70 5.37 10.24
N LEU A 36 -14.90 4.11 9.86
CA LEU A 36 -13.83 3.23 9.40
C LEU A 36 -13.16 3.75 8.12
N ALA A 37 -13.93 4.39 7.22
CA ALA A 37 -13.37 5.03 6.02
C ALA A 37 -12.37 6.14 6.36
N ASN A 38 -12.64 6.93 7.40
CA ASN A 38 -11.74 7.99 7.86
C ASN A 38 -10.44 7.41 8.43
N GLU A 39 -10.52 6.36 9.26
CA GLU A 39 -9.33 5.67 9.80
C GLU A 39 -8.44 5.12 8.67
N VAL A 40 -9.05 4.45 7.68
CA VAL A 40 -8.32 3.91 6.54
C VAL A 40 -7.69 5.04 5.71
N LYS A 41 -8.39 6.17 5.54
CA LYS A 41 -7.89 7.32 4.81
C LYS A 41 -6.62 7.89 5.43
N GLU A 42 -6.56 8.02 6.75
CA GLU A 42 -5.35 8.47 7.46
C GLU A 42 -4.16 7.54 7.19
N ILE A 43 -4.38 6.22 7.22
CA ILE A 43 -3.34 5.22 6.92
C ILE A 43 -2.87 5.34 5.46
N LEU A 44 -3.80 5.56 4.52
CA LEU A 44 -3.47 5.75 3.10
C LEU A 44 -2.64 7.02 2.88
N ASP A 45 -3.00 8.11 3.56
CA ASP A 45 -2.31 9.39 3.41
C ASP A 45 -0.92 9.36 4.06
N TYR A 46 -0.76 8.70 5.21
CA TYR A 46 0.56 8.37 5.76
C TYR A 46 1.42 7.60 4.76
N HIS A 47 0.86 6.58 4.11
CA HIS A 47 1.61 5.82 3.11
C HIS A 47 1.93 6.62 1.84
N LYS A 48 1.12 7.61 1.47
CA LYS A 48 1.44 8.54 0.38
C LYS A 48 2.59 9.46 0.77
N SER A 49 2.58 10.01 1.99
CA SER A 49 3.61 10.95 2.44
C SER A 49 5.00 10.31 2.44
N ILE A 50 5.13 9.05 2.87
CA ILE A 50 6.42 8.33 2.89
C ILE A 50 6.74 7.55 1.60
N ARG A 51 5.88 7.63 0.57
CA ARG A 51 6.05 6.84 -0.67
C ARG A 51 7.40 7.10 -1.34
N HIS A 52 7.85 8.36 -1.34
CA HIS A 52 9.09 8.76 -2.00
C HIS A 52 10.32 8.11 -1.34
N LEU A 53 10.34 8.01 0.00
CA LEU A 53 11.40 7.31 0.74
C LEU A 53 11.45 5.83 0.34
N ARG A 54 10.29 5.16 0.34
CA ARG A 54 10.17 3.76 -0.10
C ARG A 54 10.55 3.58 -1.57
N GLY A 55 10.26 4.56 -2.42
CA GLY A 55 10.67 4.59 -3.83
C GLY A 55 12.19 4.63 -3.99
N GLY A 56 12.87 5.49 -3.22
CA GLY A 56 14.33 5.56 -3.19
C GLY A 56 14.96 4.25 -2.72
N GLU A 57 14.42 3.64 -1.66
CA GLU A 57 14.86 2.32 -1.19
C GLU A 57 14.66 1.22 -2.23
N ALA A 58 13.53 1.22 -2.95
CA ALA A 58 13.24 0.25 -3.99
C ALA A 58 14.25 0.33 -5.15
N THR A 59 14.60 1.54 -5.59
CA THR A 59 15.63 1.77 -6.61
C THR A 59 17.00 1.27 -6.13
N LYS A 60 17.40 1.62 -4.90
CA LYS A 60 18.66 1.15 -4.31
C LYS A 60 18.73 -0.38 -4.24
N GLN A 61 17.64 -1.04 -3.85
CA GLN A 61 17.57 -2.49 -3.80
C GLN A 61 17.61 -3.15 -5.18
N LYS A 62 17.00 -2.54 -6.19
CA LYS A 62 17.02 -3.04 -7.58
C LYS A 62 18.46 -3.16 -8.08
N TYR A 63 19.23 -2.07 -8.01
CA TYR A 63 20.61 -2.05 -8.50
C TYR A 63 21.55 -2.94 -7.67
N LYS A 64 21.36 -3.02 -6.36
CA LYS A 64 22.10 -4.00 -5.53
C LYS A 64 21.83 -5.44 -5.97
N LYS A 65 20.57 -5.79 -6.22
CA LYS A 65 20.23 -7.15 -6.68
C LYS A 65 20.81 -7.46 -8.07
N GLU A 66 20.81 -6.47 -8.96
CA GLU A 66 21.44 -6.60 -10.28
C GLU A 66 22.94 -6.84 -10.14
N GLU A 67 23.64 -6.07 -9.30
CA GLU A 67 25.08 -6.23 -9.02
C GLU A 67 25.43 -7.62 -8.45
N PHE A 68 24.62 -8.15 -7.55
CA PHE A 68 24.80 -9.50 -6.97
C PHE A 68 24.47 -10.65 -7.94
N GLN A 69 23.74 -10.41 -9.04
CA GLN A 69 23.41 -11.45 -10.03
C GLN A 69 24.38 -11.48 -11.21
N SER A 70 25.17 -10.42 -11.40
CA SER A 70 26.21 -10.32 -12.43
C SER A 70 27.61 -10.74 -11.96
N ASN A 71 27.76 -11.18 -10.71
CA ASN A 71 28.94 -11.86 -10.16
C ASN A 71 28.65 -13.35 -9.98
#